data_AF-F2BVC0-F1
#
_entry.id   AF-F2BVC0-F1
#
_cell.length_a   1.000
_cell.length_b   1.000
_cell.length_c   1.000
_cell.angle_alpha   90.00
_cell.angle_beta   90.00
_cell.angle_gamma   90.00
#
_symmetry.space_group_name_H-M   'P 1'
#
loop_
_entity.id
_entity.type
_entity.pdbx_description
1 polymer ?
#
loop_
_entity_poly.entity_id
_entity_poly.type
_entity_poly.pdbx_seq_one_letter_code
_entity_poly.pdbx_strand_id
1 'polypeptide(L)'
;MKIFDVVVIGGGPAGLNAAMYAVRKELSVAIITTDIGGQMLLTNDIENYLGFSSISGFELSEKMESHVKNYSIEFITAQVLKIEKKKILLHIWMMKL
;
A
#
# COMPACT_ATOMS: atom_id res chain seq x y z
N MET A 1 13.13 -2.05 16.67
CA MET A 1 13.41 -1.74 15.25
C MET A 1 13.01 -2.99 14.46
N LYS A 2 12.04 -2.91 13.54
CA LYS A 2 11.62 -4.06 12.71
C LYS A 2 12.34 -4.00 11.37
N ILE A 3 12.70 -5.16 10.82
CA ILE A 3 13.25 -5.32 9.47
C ILE A 3 12.21 -6.08 8.67
N PHE A 4 11.96 -5.61 7.45
CA PHE A 4 11.07 -6.25 6.48
C PHE A 4 11.87 -6.57 5.23
N ASP A 5 11.50 -7.64 4.54
CA ASP A 5 12.06 -7.96 3.23
C ASP A 5 11.62 -6.94 2.19
N VAL A 6 10.36 -6.47 2.30
CA VAL A 6 9.79 -5.45 1.42
C VAL A 6 9.04 -4.39 2.24
N VAL A 7 9.35 -3.12 1.97
CA VAL A 7 8.54 -2.00 2.44
C VAL A 7 7.96 -1.28 1.24
N VAL A 8 6.63 -1.19 1.20
CA VAL A 8 5.87 -0.46 0.20
C VAL A 8 5.50 0.90 0.77
N ILE A 9 5.77 1.98 0.03
CA ILE A 9 5.45 3.35 0.44
C ILE A 9 4.32 3.86 -0.46
N GLY A 10 3.14 4.05 0.12
CA GLY A 10 1.90 4.46 -0.56
C GLY A 10 0.80 3.39 -0.52
N GLY A 11 -0.43 3.81 -0.20
CA GLY A 11 -1.62 2.97 -0.06
C GLY A 11 -2.57 3.01 -1.25
N GLY A 12 -2.14 3.52 -2.41
CA GLY A 12 -2.91 3.45 -3.65
C GLY A 12 -2.85 2.08 -4.34
N PRO A 13 -3.46 1.94 -5.53
CA PRO A 13 -3.55 0.65 -6.25
C PRO A 13 -2.21 -0.04 -6.47
N ALA A 14 -1.18 0.73 -6.82
CA ALA A 14 0.16 0.20 -7.06
C ALA A 14 0.77 -0.40 -5.78
N GLY A 15 0.64 0.30 -4.66
CA GLY A 15 1.19 -0.14 -3.38
C GLY A 15 0.46 -1.36 -2.82
N LEU A 16 -0.87 -1.32 -2.82
CA LEU A 16 -1.71 -2.43 -2.38
C LEU A 16 -1.42 -3.71 -3.19
N ASN A 17 -1.31 -3.61 -4.52
CA ASN A 17 -0.96 -4.77 -5.36
C ASN A 17 0.48 -5.25 -5.12
N ALA A 18 1.45 -4.34 -5.03
CA ALA A 18 2.85 -4.72 -4.76
C ALA A 18 2.98 -5.49 -3.44
N ALA A 19 2.33 -5.02 -2.38
CA ALA A 19 2.34 -5.66 -1.08
C ALA A 19 1.67 -7.04 -1.10
N MET A 20 0.52 -7.15 -1.77
CA MET A 20 -0.20 -8.42 -1.94
C MET A 20 0.65 -9.47 -2.68
N TYR A 21 1.35 -9.08 -3.74
CA TYR A 21 2.22 -10.02 -4.45
C TYR A 21 3.46 -10.38 -3.63
N ALA A 22 4.06 -9.44 -2.90
CA ALA A 22 5.21 -9.69 -2.05
C ALA A 22 4.87 -10.67 -0.90
N VAL A 23 3.76 -10.48 -0.19
CA VAL A 23 3.37 -11.37 0.92
C VAL A 23 3.00 -12.78 0.43
N ARG A 24 2.46 -12.91 -0.80
CA ARG A 24 2.21 -14.22 -1.43
C ARG A 24 3.48 -14.97 -1.82
N LYS A 25 4.63 -14.30 -1.77
CA LYS A 25 5.97 -14.91 -1.89
C LYS A 25 6.62 -15.17 -0.53
N GLU A 26 5.82 -15.16 0.54
CA GLU A 26 6.25 -15.42 1.92
C GLU A 26 7.27 -14.40 2.46
N LEU A 27 7.32 -13.22 1.85
CA LEU A 27 8.14 -12.11 2.32
C LEU A 27 7.45 -11.41 3.50
N SER A 28 8.23 -10.91 4.45
CA SER A 28 7.73 -9.97 5.45
C SER A 28 7.51 -8.60 4.81
N VAL A 29 6.28 -8.08 4.89
CA VAL A 29 5.87 -6.87 4.18
C VAL A 29 5.27 -5.83 5.12
N ALA A 30 5.67 -4.57 4.94
CA ALA A 30 4.99 -3.42 5.51
C ALA A 30 4.52 -2.45 4.40
N ILE A 31 3.34 -1.84 4.60
CA ILE A 31 2.87 -0.69 3.83
C ILE A 31 2.95 0.53 4.73
N ILE A 32 3.66 1.56 4.31
CA ILE A 32 3.69 2.87 4.98
C ILE A 32 2.89 3.86 4.14
N THR A 33 1.84 4.44 4.70
CA THR A 33 1.01 5.40 3.96
C THR A 33 0.24 6.34 4.87
N THR A 34 -0.24 7.44 4.29
CA THR A 34 -1.12 8.43 4.93
C THR A 34 -2.60 8.15 4.69
N ASP A 35 -2.91 7.40 3.64
CA ASP A 35 -4.27 7.12 3.17
C ASP A 35 -4.28 5.80 2.38
N ILE A 36 -5.45 5.14 2.34
CA ILE A 36 -5.65 3.92 1.55
C ILE A 36 -6.61 4.25 0.40
N GLY A 37 -6.13 4.05 -0.83
CA GLY A 37 -6.83 4.40 -2.06
C GLY A 37 -6.09 5.41 -2.92
N GLY A 38 -5.29 6.31 -2.32
CA GLY A 38 -4.57 7.34 -3.05
C GLY A 38 -5.51 8.19 -3.89
N GLN A 39 -5.10 8.45 -5.14
CA GLN A 39 -5.86 9.29 -6.07
C GLN A 39 -7.22 8.71 -6.48
N MET A 40 -7.48 7.41 -6.27
CA MET A 40 -8.81 6.85 -6.53
C MET A 40 -9.88 7.51 -5.68
N LEU A 41 -9.55 7.92 -4.45
CA LEU A 41 -10.48 8.57 -3.54
C LEU A 41 -11.04 9.90 -4.09
N LEU A 42 -10.36 10.49 -5.08
CA LEU A 42 -10.77 11.75 -5.72
C LEU A 42 -11.57 11.54 -7.01
N THR A 43 -11.82 10.29 -7.40
CA THR A 43 -12.50 9.94 -8.64
C THR A 43 -13.91 9.44 -8.34
N ASN A 44 -14.92 10.10 -8.91
CA ASN A 44 -16.33 9.73 -8.73
C ASN A 44 -16.62 8.35 -9.31
N ASP A 45 -16.37 8.17 -10.61
CA ASP A 45 -16.65 6.93 -11.34
C ASP A 45 -15.42 6.48 -12.15
N ILE A 46 -15.13 5.18 -12.10
CA ILE A 46 -14.05 4.52 -12.83
C ILE A 46 -14.68 3.48 -13.76
N GLU A 47 -14.58 3.71 -15.07
CA GLU A 47 -15.18 2.87 -16.12
C GLU A 47 -14.14 2.06 -16.92
N ASN A 48 -12.86 2.23 -16.58
CA ASN A 48 -11.73 1.65 -17.30
C ASN A 48 -10.95 0.60 -16.47
N TYR A 49 -11.56 0.07 -15.40
CA TYR A 49 -10.96 -0.99 -14.59
C TYR A 49 -11.61 -2.34 -14.91
N LEU A 50 -10.88 -3.23 -15.59
CA LEU A 50 -11.38 -4.56 -15.97
C LEU A 50 -11.93 -5.32 -14.75
N GLY A 51 -13.12 -5.91 -14.93
CA GLY A 51 -13.88 -6.55 -13.85
C GLY A 51 -15.06 -5.70 -13.36
N PHE A 52 -15.10 -4.40 -13.68
CA PHE A 52 -16.22 -3.51 -13.42
C PHE A 52 -16.59 -2.75 -14.69
N SER A 53 -17.87 -2.67 -15.04
CA SER A 53 -18.35 -1.78 -16.10
C SER A 53 -18.34 -0.32 -15.65
N SER A 54 -18.58 -0.08 -14.36
CA SER A 54 -18.39 1.18 -13.64
C SER A 54 -18.31 0.88 -12.15
N ILE A 55 -17.45 1.60 -11.43
CA ILE A 55 -17.31 1.51 -9.96
C ILE A 55 -16.81 2.85 -9.44
N SER A 56 -17.26 3.28 -8.26
CA SER A 56 -16.71 4.51 -7.67
C SER A 56 -15.26 4.33 -7.22
N GLY A 57 -14.47 5.40 -7.24
CA GLY A 57 -13.09 5.34 -6.77
C GLY A 57 -12.96 4.99 -5.28
N PHE A 58 -13.92 5.42 -4.48
CA PHE A 58 -14.05 5.03 -3.07
C PHE A 58 -14.34 3.53 -2.91
N GLU A 59 -15.35 3.02 -3.61
CA GLU A 59 -15.73 1.60 -3.53
C GLU A 59 -14.59 0.69 -4.03
N LEU A 60 -13.91 1.07 -5.12
CA LEU A 60 -12.76 0.32 -5.61
C LEU A 60 -11.63 0.30 -4.58
N SER A 61 -11.37 1.41 -3.89
CA SER A 61 -10.40 1.48 -2.79
C SER A 61 -10.75 0.52 -1.65
N GLU A 62 -11.99 0.55 -1.17
CA GLU A 62 -12.43 -0.32 -0.07
C GLU A 62 -12.33 -1.80 -0.43
N LYS A 63 -12.66 -2.17 -1.67
CA LYS A 63 -12.51 -3.55 -2.16
C LYS A 63 -11.04 -3.97 -2.19
N MET A 64 -10.15 -3.10 -2.68
CA MET A 64 -8.70 -3.37 -2.69
C MET A 64 -8.15 -3.50 -1.26
N GLU A 65 -8.48 -2.57 -0.37
CA GLU A 65 -8.07 -2.59 1.03
C GLU A 65 -8.51 -3.88 1.73
N SER A 66 -9.80 -4.23 1.58
CA SER A 66 -10.38 -5.44 2.17
C SER A 66 -9.67 -6.71 1.70
N HIS A 67 -9.30 -6.78 0.41
CA HIS A 67 -8.56 -7.92 -0.12
C HIS A 67 -7.15 -8.00 0.49
N VAL A 68 -6.43 -6.87 0.55
CA VAL A 68 -5.06 -6.84 1.08
C VAL A 68 -5.01 -7.12 2.58
N LYS A 69 -6.01 -6.64 3.35
CA LYS A 69 -6.11 -6.89 4.82
C LYS A 69 -6.27 -8.37 5.20
N ASN A 70 -6.64 -9.24 4.26
CA ASN A 70 -6.70 -10.69 4.51
C ASN A 70 -5.31 -11.35 4.57
N TYR A 71 -4.25 -10.62 4.21
CA TYR A 71 -2.88 -11.12 4.27
C TYR A 71 -2.14 -10.54 5.47
N SER A 72 -1.09 -11.24 5.92
CA SER A 72 -0.20 -10.80 7.00
C SER A 72 0.75 -9.68 6.56
N ILE A 73 0.19 -8.51 6.26
CA ILE A 73 0.90 -7.27 5.89
C ILE A 73 0.76 -6.26 7.02
N GLU A 74 1.86 -5.63 7.44
CA GLU A 74 1.83 -4.59 8.47
C GLU A 74 1.48 -3.23 7.85
N PHE A 75 0.31 -2.68 8.19
CA PHE A 75 -0.07 -1.33 7.79
C PHE A 75 0.43 -0.31 8.82
N ILE A 76 1.18 0.68 8.34
CA ILE A 76 1.78 1.73 9.16
C ILE A 76 1.27 3.09 8.66
N THR A 77 0.40 3.72 9.45
CA THR A 77 -0.09 5.07 9.17
C THR A 77 0.98 6.09 9.54
N ALA A 78 1.73 6.55 8.54
CA ALA A 78 2.82 7.51 8.70
C ALA A 78 3.21 8.15 7.36
N GLN A 79 3.84 9.32 7.43
CA GLN A 79 4.48 9.95 6.28
C GLN A 79 5.97 9.59 6.26
N VAL A 80 6.45 9.02 5.14
CA VAL A 80 7.90 8.81 4.95
C VAL A 80 8.56 10.14 4.65
N LEU A 81 9.59 10.47 5.44
CA LEU A 81 10.35 11.72 5.31
C LEU A 81 11.69 11.52 4.60
N LYS A 82 12.33 10.36 4.79
CA LYS A 82 13.65 10.08 4.23
C LYS A 82 13.85 8.58 4.03
N ILE A 83 14.58 8.23 2.98
CA ILE A 83 15.11 6.90 2.74
C ILE A 83 16.62 7.01 2.56
N GLU A 84 17.38 6.15 3.22
CA GLU A 84 18.85 6.14 3.13
C GLU A 84 19.35 4.71 3.01
N LYS A 85 20.24 4.46 2.04
CA LYS A 85 20.89 3.17 1.87
C LYS A 85 22.08 3.05 2.82
N LYS A 86 22.07 2.02 3.67
CA LYS A 86 23.18 1.66 4.55
C LYS A 86 23.58 0.22 4.28
N LYS A 87 24.71 0.04 3.59
CA LYS A 87 25.19 -1.27 3.11
C LYS A 87 24.11 -1.98 2.28
N ILE A 88 23.55 -3.07 2.80
CA ILE A 88 22.51 -3.89 2.16
C ILE A 88 21.08 -3.50 2.57
N LEU A 89 20.92 -2.59 3.54
CA LEU A 89 19.61 -2.21 4.08
C LEU A 89 19.21 -0.80 3.64
N LEU A 90 17.90 -0.59 3.51
CA LEU A 90 17.29 0.74 3.44
C LEU A 90 16.76 1.13 4.81
N HIS A 91 17.16 2.30 5.30
CA HIS A 91 16.61 2.90 6.50
C HIS A 91 15.55 3.92 6.09
N ILE A 92 14.38 3.82 6.71
CA ILE A 92 13.22 4.66 6.39
C ILE A 92 12.86 5.46 7.64
N TRP A 93 12.96 6.78 7.54
CA TRP A 93 12.48 7.70 8.57
C TRP A 93 11.07 8.13 8.23
N MET A 94 10.20 8.07 9.21
CA MET A 94 8.80 8.40 9.06
C MET A 94 8.30 9.21 10.24
N MET A 95 7.30 10.05 10.00
CA MET A 95 6.55 10.77 11.01
C MET A 95 5.18 10.13 11.13
N LYS A 96 4.84 9.64 12.32
CA LYS A 96 3.49 9.14 12.58
C LYS A 96 2.48 10.29 12.48
N LEU A 97 1.34 9.98 11.87
CA LEU A 97 0.18 10.86 11.84
C LEU A 97 -0.73 10.57 13.04
#